data_AF-A0A955N264-F1
#
_entry.id   AF-A0A955N264-F1
#
_cell.length_a   1.000
_cell.length_b   1.000
_cell.length_c   1.000
_cell.angle_alpha   90.00
_cell.angle_beta   90.00
_cell.angle_gamma   90.00
#
_symmetry.space_group_name_H-M   'P 1'
#
loop_
_entity.id
_entity.type
_entity.pdbx_description
1 polymer ?
#
loop_
_entity_poly.entity_id
_entity_poly.type
_entity_poly.pdbx_seq_one_letter_code
_entity_poly.pdbx_strand_id
1 'polypeptide(L)'
;MTNTEKEKIISPWIDPEERITVHFLDAPDLNAEVSNCTQHLVDLSIETHVSHMPQHLSIPLSQVEVTEDHSHYTRDPERPLQRQRLMLVINEKRPPIIY
;
A
#
# COMPACT_ATOMS: atom_id res chain seq x y z
N MET A 1 -10.10 -5.01 -12.76
CA MET A 1 -8.85 -5.80 -12.68
C MET A 1 -9.14 -7.11 -11.98
N THR A 2 -8.60 -8.20 -12.52
CA THR A 2 -8.54 -9.51 -11.86
C THR A 2 -7.48 -9.50 -10.76
N ASN A 3 -7.55 -10.42 -9.78
CA ASN A 3 -6.56 -10.46 -8.71
C ASN A 3 -5.13 -10.74 -9.24
N THR A 4 -4.98 -11.54 -10.28
CA THR A 4 -3.67 -11.82 -10.91
C THR A 4 -3.08 -10.58 -11.58
N GLU A 5 -3.91 -9.70 -12.15
CA GLU A 5 -3.44 -8.41 -12.66
C GLU A 5 -3.01 -7.48 -11.52
N LYS A 6 -3.79 -7.42 -10.44
CA LYS A 6 -3.44 -6.62 -9.26
C LYS A 6 -2.12 -7.09 -8.65
N GLU A 7 -1.94 -8.39 -8.47
CA GLU A 7 -0.69 -8.99 -8.01
C GLU A 7 0.50 -8.54 -8.87
N LYS A 8 0.41 -8.67 -10.20
CA LYS A 8 1.50 -8.24 -11.10
C LYS A 8 1.85 -6.76 -10.98
N ILE A 9 0.90 -5.90 -10.62
CA ILE A 9 1.14 -4.47 -10.42
C ILE A 9 1.74 -4.20 -9.03
N ILE A 10 1.32 -4.96 -8.00
CA ILE A 10 1.75 -4.77 -6.60
C ILE A 10 3.10 -5.43 -6.33
N SER A 11 3.40 -6.60 -6.92
CA SER A 11 4.63 -7.35 -6.67
C SER A 11 5.92 -6.55 -6.86
N PRO A 12 6.06 -5.66 -7.86
CA PRO A 12 7.25 -4.80 -7.99
C PRO A 12 7.47 -3.83 -6.82
N TRP A 13 6.42 -3.54 -6.04
CA TRP A 13 6.45 -2.62 -4.89
C TRP A 13 6.76 -3.34 -3.56
N ILE A 14 7.08 -4.64 -3.60
CA ILE A 14 7.58 -5.38 -2.44
C ILE A 14 9.04 -4.96 -2.21
N ASP A 15 9.21 -3.74 -1.72
CA ASP A 15 10.49 -3.13 -1.43
C ASP A 15 10.36 -2.35 -0.10
N PRO A 16 11.19 -2.65 0.92
CA PRO A 16 11.16 -1.94 2.20
C PRO A 16 11.55 -0.46 2.11
N GLU A 17 12.19 -0.02 1.02
CA GLU A 17 12.56 1.38 0.79
C GLU A 17 11.47 2.15 0.04
N GLU A 18 10.64 1.45 -0.74
CA GLU A 18 9.51 2.08 -1.41
C GLU A 18 8.34 2.27 -0.45
N ARG A 19 7.60 3.36 -0.65
CA ARG A 19 6.37 3.63 0.08
C ARG A 19 5.24 3.70 -0.91
N ILE A 20 4.08 3.19 -0.52
CA ILE A 20 2.84 3.23 -1.30
C ILE A 20 1.79 4.04 -0.54
N THR A 21 0.82 4.59 -1.26
CA THR A 21 -0.29 5.34 -0.66
C THR A 21 -1.45 4.38 -0.43
N VAL A 22 -2.08 4.43 0.74
CA VAL A 22 -3.19 3.57 1.10
C VAL A 22 -4.36 4.42 1.55
N HIS A 23 -5.51 4.22 0.92
CA HIS A 23 -6.76 4.92 1.23
C HIS A 23 -7.76 3.92 1.81
N PHE A 24 -8.10 4.08 3.08
CA PHE A 24 -9.29 3.45 3.66
C PHE A 24 -10.50 4.36 3.51
N LEU A 25 -11.71 3.80 3.69
CA LEU A 25 -12.96 4.57 3.63
C LEU A 25 -13.02 5.73 4.64
N ASP A 26 -12.39 5.57 5.80
CA ASP A 26 -12.38 6.53 6.90
C ASP A 26 -11.01 7.17 7.16
N ALA A 27 -9.95 6.68 6.51
CA ALA A 27 -8.58 7.16 6.66
C ALA A 27 -7.87 7.17 5.29
N PRO A 28 -7.97 8.28 4.53
CA PRO A 28 -7.22 8.46 3.28
C PRO A 28 -5.76 8.84 3.57
N ASP A 29 -4.96 8.81 2.51
CA ASP A 29 -3.58 9.30 2.43
C ASP A 29 -2.60 8.71 3.48
N LEU A 30 -2.68 7.39 3.69
CA LEU A 30 -1.77 6.69 4.59
C LEU A 30 -0.53 6.19 3.85
N ASN A 31 0.64 6.38 4.47
CA ASN A 31 1.86 5.74 3.99
C ASN A 31 1.90 4.28 4.45
N ALA A 32 2.20 3.38 3.51
CA ALA A 32 2.44 1.99 3.82
C ALA A 32 3.58 1.41 2.99
N GLU A 33 4.06 0.25 3.41
CA GLU A 33 4.99 -0.59 2.69
C GLU A 33 4.27 -1.89 2.32
N VAL A 34 4.55 -2.43 1.13
CA VAL A 34 4.06 -3.77 0.78
C VAL A 34 5.08 -4.78 1.28
N SER A 35 4.69 -5.57 2.28
CA SER A 35 5.57 -6.62 2.81
C SER A 35 5.49 -7.89 1.98
N ASN A 36 4.31 -8.20 1.43
CA ASN A 36 4.08 -9.38 0.60
C ASN A 36 2.80 -9.20 -0.23
N CYS A 37 2.70 -9.90 -1.35
CA CYS A 37 1.49 -9.92 -2.17
C CYS A 37 1.32 -11.31 -2.80
N THR A 38 0.12 -11.84 -2.67
CA THR A 38 -0.32 -13.11 -3.27
C THR A 38 -1.54 -12.85 -4.17
N GLN A 39 -2.02 -13.86 -4.88
CA GLN A 39 -3.25 -13.78 -5.69
C GLN A 39 -4.55 -13.53 -4.91
N HIS A 40 -4.48 -13.57 -3.58
CA HIS A 40 -5.67 -13.42 -2.73
C HIS A 40 -5.52 -12.31 -1.71
N LEU A 41 -4.33 -12.12 -1.16
CA LEU A 41 -4.05 -11.22 -0.05
C LEU A 41 -2.85 -10.33 -0.38
N VAL A 42 -2.91 -9.09 0.07
CA VAL A 42 -1.77 -8.17 0.14
C VAL A 42 -1.45 -7.89 1.61
N ASP A 43 -0.20 -8.06 1.99
CA ASP A 43 0.30 -7.76 3.33
C ASP A 43 0.95 -6.40 3.32
N LEU A 44 0.44 -5.50 4.17
CA LEU A 44 0.81 -4.10 4.24
C LEU A 44 1.35 -3.77 5.64
N SER A 45 2.36 -2.91 5.69
CA SER A 45 2.88 -2.29 6.90
C SER A 45 2.57 -0.80 6.85
N ILE A 46 1.54 -0.36 7.57
CA ILE A 46 1.03 1.02 7.52
C ILE A 46 1.65 1.84 8.65
N GLU A 47 2.19 3.00 8.31
CA GLU A 47 2.72 3.93 9.30
C GLU A 47 1.59 4.45 10.20
N THR A 48 1.84 4.49 11.51
CA THR A 48 0.89 5.03 12.49
C THR A 48 1.41 6.34 13.05
N HIS A 49 0.57 7.05 13.80
CA HIS A 49 0.98 8.26 14.52
C HIS A 49 2.05 8.00 15.60
N VAL A 50 2.27 6.73 15.97
CA VAL A 50 3.29 6.33 16.93
C VAL A 50 4.53 5.90 16.15
N SER A 51 5.59 6.70 16.24
CA SER A 51 6.88 6.38 15.62
C SER A 51 7.34 4.98 16.00
N HIS A 52 7.85 4.24 15.02
CA HIS A 52 8.37 2.88 15.18
C HIS A 52 7.34 1.79 15.53
N MET A 53 6.03 2.08 15.49
CA MET A 53 4.98 1.08 15.59
C MET A 53 4.12 1.06 14.32
N PRO A 54 4.60 0.42 13.24
CA PRO A 54 3.77 0.20 12.06
C PRO A 54 2.65 -0.81 12.37
N GLN A 55 1.52 -0.64 11.70
CA GLN A 55 0.38 -1.55 11.77
C GLN A 55 0.48 -2.53 10.60
N HIS A 56 0.67 -3.82 10.90
CA HIS A 56 0.67 -4.88 9.89
C HIS A 56 -0.76 -5.35 9.61
N LEU A 57 -1.19 -5.30 8.35
CA LEU A 57 -2.52 -5.72 7.90
C LEU A 57 -2.41 -6.63 6.67
N SER A 58 -3.20 -7.71 6.67
CA SER A 58 -3.40 -8.56 5.51
C SER A 58 -4.79 -8.31 4.93
N ILE A 59 -4.86 -7.85 3.69
CA ILE A 59 -6.11 -7.38 3.07
C ILE A 59 -6.42 -8.20 1.82
N PRO A 60 -7.67 -8.68 1.64
CA PRO A 60 -8.09 -9.35 0.42
C PRO A 60 -7.99 -8.45 -0.81
N LEU A 61 -7.31 -8.94 -1.87
CA LEU A 61 -7.26 -8.25 -3.17
C LEU A 61 -8.64 -8.05 -3.81
N SER A 62 -9.65 -8.81 -3.38
CA SER A 62 -11.04 -8.59 -3.78
C SER A 62 -11.59 -7.24 -3.32
N GLN A 63 -11.08 -6.69 -2.22
CA GLN A 63 -11.53 -5.44 -1.60
C GLN A 63 -10.58 -4.26 -1.87
N VAL A 64 -9.45 -4.52 -2.54
CA VAL A 64 -8.44 -3.53 -2.88
C VAL A 64 -8.60 -3.12 -4.34
N GLU A 65 -8.72 -1.83 -4.59
CA GLU A 65 -8.61 -1.22 -5.90
C GLU A 65 -7.20 -0.66 -6.09
N VAL A 66 -6.57 -1.02 -7.21
CA VAL A 66 -5.23 -0.55 -7.55
C VAL A 66 -5.37 0.69 -8.40
N THR A 67 -4.71 1.76 -7.97
CA THR A 67 -4.74 3.09 -8.58
C THR A 67 -3.33 3.67 -8.56
N GLU A 68 -3.15 4.81 -9.23
CA GLU A 68 -1.89 5.55 -9.24
C GLU A 68 -2.07 6.84 -8.46
N ASP A 69 -1.13 7.13 -7.57
CA ASP A 69 -1.00 8.42 -6.91
C ASP A 69 0.08 9.25 -7.61
N HIS A 70 -0.37 10.35 -8.22
CA HIS A 70 0.47 11.32 -8.91
C HIS A 70 0.93 12.48 -8.00
N SER A 71 0.42 12.53 -6.76
CA SER A 71 0.67 13.61 -5.81
C SER A 71 1.96 13.41 -5.03
N HIS A 72 2.37 12.14 -4.87
CA HIS A 72 3.57 11.75 -4.14
C HIS A 72 4.63 11.17 -5.08
N TYR A 73 5.90 11.48 -4.81
CA TYR A 73 7.04 10.93 -5.52
C TYR A 73 7.73 9.85 -4.68
N THR A 74 8.17 8.77 -5.32
CA THR A 74 9.06 7.79 -4.69
C THR A 74 10.47 8.37 -4.68
N ARG A 75 11.05 8.54 -3.49
CA ARG A 75 12.39 9.12 -3.30
C ARG A 75 13.46 8.04 -3.40
N ASP A 76 13.58 7.41 -4.56
CA ASP A 76 14.67 6.49 -4.85
C ASP A 76 15.84 7.28 -5.48
N PRO A 77 17.03 7.33 -4.86
CA PRO A 77 18.19 8.01 -5.42
C PRO A 77 18.91 7.21 -6.52
N GLU A 78 18.65 5.90 -6.65
CA GLU A 78 19.23 5.03 -7.69
C GLU A 78 18.31 4.85 -8.90
N ARG A 79 17.00 5.09 -8.75
CA ARG A 79 16.03 5.07 -9.86
C ARG A 79 15.62 6.49 -10.29
N PRO A 80 15.33 6.72 -11.58
CA PRO A 80 14.76 7.99 -12.02
C PRO A 80 13.43 8.24 -11.30
N LEU A 81 13.25 9.47 -10.81
CA LEU A 81 12.11 9.93 -10.02
C LEU A 81 10.77 9.50 -10.67
N GLN A 82 10.17 8.43 -10.15
CA GLN A 82 8.88 7.95 -10.65
C GLN A 82 7.77 8.81 -10.04
N ARG A 83 7.05 9.54 -10.90
CA ARG A 83 5.89 10.38 -10.52
C ARG A 83 4.61 9.58 -10.32
N GLN A 84 4.71 8.25 -10.23
CA GLN A 84 3.60 7.32 -10.14
C GLN A 84 3.87 6.43 -8.94
N ARG A 85 3.28 6.78 -7.80
CA ARG A 85 3.30 5.94 -6.60
C ARG A 85 2.12 4.97 -6.67
N LEU A 86 2.31 3.72 -6.29
CA LEU A 86 1.19 2.79 -6.15
C LEU A 86 0.22 3.30 -5.09
N MET A 87 -1.06 3.37 -5.44
CA MET A 87 -2.13 3.69 -4.50
C MET A 87 -3.12 2.55 -4.39
N LEU A 88 -3.33 2.07 -3.16
CA LEU A 88 -4.31 1.04 -2.85
C LEU A 88 -5.52 1.68 -2.18
N VAL A 89 -6.67 1.62 -2.84
CA VAL A 89 -7.95 2.05 -2.28
C VAL A 89 -8.65 0.82 -1.71
N ILE A 90 -8.85 0.81 -0.40
CA ILE A 90 -9.46 -0.30 0.33
C ILE A 90 -10.89 0.08 0.66
N ASN A 91 -11.84 -0.73 0.17
CA ASN A 91 -13.27 -0.53 0.39
C ASN A 91 -13.73 -1.00 1.79
N GLU A 92 -12.89 -0.82 2.81
CA GLU A 92 -13.17 -1.12 4.21
C GLU A 92 -12.71 0.04 5.10
N LYS A 93 -13.20 0.05 6.34
CA LYS A 93 -12.71 0.96 7.37
C LYS A 93 -11.37 0.46 7.89
N ARG A 94 -10.49 1.40 8.27
CA ARG A 94 -9.21 1.07 8.87
C ARG A 94 -9.44 0.27 10.17
N PRO A 95 -8.83 -0.91 10.31
CA PRO A 95 -8.89 -1.65 11.57
C PRO A 95 -8.33 -0.83 12.73
N PRO A 96 -8.94 -0.89 13.93
CA PRO A 96 -8.46 -0.13 15.08
C PRO A 96 -7.03 -0.55 15.42
N ILE A 97 -6.19 0.43 15.77
CA ILE A 97 -4.83 0.18 16.25
C ILE A 97 -4.96 -0.29 17.70
N ILE A 98 -4.66 -1.56 17.95
CA ILE A 98 -4.63 -2.15 19.30
C ILE A 98 -3.16 -2.13 19.76
N TYR A 99 -2.88 -1.38 20.82
CA TYR A 99 -1.57 -1.28 21.47
C TYR A 99 -1.44 -2.28 22.62
#